data_AF-A0A6U6BX43-F1
#
_entry.id   AF-A0A6U6BX43-F1
#
_cell.length_a   1.000
_cell.length_b   1.000
_cell.length_c   1.000
_cell.angle_alpha   90.00
_cell.angle_beta   90.00
_cell.angle_gamma   90.00
#
_symmetry.space_group_name_H-M   'P 1'
#
loop_
_entity.id
_entity.type
_entity.pdbx_description
1 polymer ?
#
loop_
_entity_poly.entity_id
_entity_poly.type
_entity_poly.pdbx_seq_one_letter_code
_entity_poly.pdbx_strand_id
1 'polypeptide(L)'
;IARRTISSDEIARRTISSDEIARRTISLANKDMVFVSVNHSRLLGCSCLRVDAMWIEDAASQAEIQELDLSPVKLNYWMMKEVLTLLTRQTQLRVLDLSGSAVHGECLQLLLAVIRQHQRLERLLLSNCKLWVAECMGVLNAAHNHPSITSISLSYNDLGAAGGSHLLQLLAAKQTWQELDLTKTGLTAQILSQLPVHIQDHHDLRCLKLGGNERGPLDAWTGLLQAHTGLEFLSLPRPLSLKEAERVALTAANRSPSPRGEVKMVVVMGLHPRLGRDSQLRLVTSTSSLAA
;
A
#
# COMPACT_ATOMS: atom_id res chain seq x y z
N ILE A 1 -40.53 33.09 36.10
CA ILE A 1 -39.47 32.24 35.48
C ILE A 1 -38.99 32.95 34.23
N ALA A 2 -37.97 33.79 34.34
CA ALA A 2 -37.47 34.59 33.22
C ALA A 2 -36.62 33.69 32.31
N ARG A 3 -37.06 33.50 31.06
CA ARG A 3 -36.27 32.85 30.00
C ARG A 3 -35.11 33.78 29.66
N ARG A 4 -33.87 33.38 29.97
CA ARG A 4 -32.66 34.02 29.43
C ARG A 4 -32.61 33.73 27.94
N THR A 5 -32.88 34.74 27.12
CA THR A 5 -32.60 34.74 25.69
C THR A 5 -31.09 34.85 25.52
N ILE A 6 -30.45 33.76 25.09
CA ILE A 6 -29.02 33.74 24.75
C ILE A 6 -28.88 34.57 23.47
N SER A 7 -28.00 35.58 23.49
CA SER A 7 -27.74 36.45 22.34
C SER A 7 -27.13 35.65 21.19
N SER A 8 -27.44 36.02 19.93
CA SER A 8 -26.82 35.43 18.74
C SER A 8 -25.28 35.50 18.78
N ASP A 9 -24.72 36.52 19.42
CA ASP A 9 -23.27 36.67 19.61
C ASP A 9 -22.71 35.69 20.65
N GLU A 10 -23.52 35.28 21.63
CA GLU A 10 -23.12 34.31 22.65
C GLU A 10 -23.20 32.86 22.12
N ILE A 11 -24.11 32.61 21.15
CA ILE A 11 -24.12 31.38 20.34
C ILE A 11 -22.91 31.37 19.39
N ALA A 12 -22.60 32.48 18.71
CA ALA A 12 -21.44 32.58 17.82
C ALA A 12 -20.10 32.36 18.56
N ARG A 13 -19.95 32.85 19.80
CA ARG A 13 -18.75 32.62 20.63
C ARG A 13 -18.61 31.19 21.17
N ARG A 14 -19.71 30.43 21.25
CA ARG A 14 -19.71 28.99 21.63
C ARG A 14 -19.68 28.06 20.43
N THR A 15 -19.86 28.60 19.23
CA THR A 15 -19.67 27.88 17.98
C THR A 15 -18.18 27.91 17.70
N ILE A 16 -17.47 26.86 18.11
CA ILE A 16 -16.07 26.65 17.72
C ILE A 16 -16.06 26.76 16.19
N SER A 17 -15.33 27.75 15.66
CA SER A 17 -15.23 27.98 14.23
C SER A 17 -14.88 26.67 13.54
N SER A 18 -15.43 26.41 12.36
CA SER A 18 -15.05 25.27 11.53
C SER A 18 -13.52 25.21 11.32
N ASP A 19 -12.85 26.37 11.30
CA ASP A 19 -11.39 26.47 11.26
C ASP A 19 -10.72 26.04 12.55
N GLU A 20 -11.34 26.29 13.71
CA GLU A 20 -10.80 25.87 15.00
C GLU A 20 -11.03 24.37 15.26
N ILE A 21 -12.10 23.77 14.69
CA ILE A 21 -12.30 22.31 14.67
C ILE A 21 -11.32 21.65 13.68
N ALA A 22 -11.09 22.24 12.50
CA ALA A 22 -10.05 21.77 11.57
C ALA A 22 -8.65 21.84 12.20
N ARG A 23 -8.33 22.95 12.89
CA ARG A 23 -7.08 23.11 13.66
C ARG A 23 -6.97 22.14 14.84
N ARG A 24 -8.09 21.78 15.50
CA ARG A 24 -8.10 20.78 16.58
C ARG A 24 -8.08 19.33 16.08
N THR A 25 -8.49 19.07 14.84
CA THR A 25 -8.48 17.70 14.25
C THR A 25 -7.09 17.31 13.71
N ILE A 26 -6.15 18.25 13.63
CA ILE A 26 -4.71 18.00 13.36
C ILE A 26 -3.97 17.55 14.64
N SER A 27 -4.57 17.60 15.82
CA SER A 27 -3.89 17.35 17.09
C SER A 27 -4.43 16.10 17.77
N LEU A 28 -3.60 15.05 17.91
CA LEU A 28 -3.47 14.20 19.11
C LEU A 28 -2.53 12.97 18.97
N ALA A 29 -1.51 12.99 18.09
CA ALA A 29 -0.46 11.97 18.10
C ALA A 29 0.95 12.59 18.02
N ASN A 30 1.54 12.84 19.20
CA ASN A 30 2.93 13.24 19.46
C ASN A 30 3.40 14.61 18.95
N LYS A 31 4.08 15.35 19.83
CA LYS A 31 4.64 16.70 19.58
C LYS A 31 5.75 16.75 18.52
N ASP A 32 6.13 15.61 17.92
CA ASP A 32 7.23 15.48 16.95
C ASP A 32 6.81 14.81 15.61
N MET A 33 5.52 14.48 15.42
CA MET A 33 5.04 13.85 14.17
C MET A 33 3.77 14.54 13.65
N VAL A 34 3.78 14.95 12.38
CA VAL A 34 2.58 15.44 11.68
C VAL A 34 2.10 14.36 10.72
N PHE A 35 1.04 13.65 11.11
CA PHE A 35 0.30 12.71 10.25
C PHE A 35 -0.86 13.46 9.61
N VAL A 36 -0.89 13.57 8.27
CA VAL A 36 -2.00 14.19 7.54
C VAL A 36 -2.71 13.12 6.72
N SER A 37 -3.84 12.62 7.22
CA SER A 37 -4.79 11.79 6.46
C SER A 37 -6.04 12.61 6.19
N VAL A 38 -6.26 12.92 4.91
CA VAL A 38 -7.41 13.70 4.48
C VAL A 38 -8.55 12.72 4.16
N ASN A 39 -9.11 12.09 5.18
CA ASN A 39 -10.11 11.03 5.02
C ASN A 39 -11.55 11.57 4.78
N HIS A 40 -12.31 10.83 3.97
CA HIS A 40 -13.65 11.10 3.47
C HIS A 40 -14.55 12.01 4.33
N SER A 41 -14.99 13.11 3.70
CA SER A 41 -16.04 14.02 4.15
C SER A 41 -17.35 13.29 4.50
N ARG A 42 -17.54 13.01 5.79
CA ARG A 42 -18.88 12.89 6.40
C ARG A 42 -19.14 13.90 7.50
N LEU A 43 -18.19 14.81 7.75
CA LEU A 43 -18.44 16.04 8.47
C LEU A 43 -18.51 17.16 7.44
N LEU A 44 -19.67 17.81 7.39
CA LEU A 44 -20.07 18.89 6.47
C LEU A 44 -20.58 18.40 5.12
N GLY A 45 -21.81 18.82 4.79
CA GLY A 45 -22.42 18.69 3.47
C GLY A 45 -21.74 19.53 2.39
N CYS A 46 -20.40 19.48 2.34
CA CYS A 46 -19.55 20.06 1.33
C CYS A 46 -18.87 18.90 0.59
N SER A 47 -19.31 18.64 -0.63
CA SER A 47 -18.91 17.52 -1.47
C SER A 47 -17.49 17.63 -2.07
N CYS A 48 -16.55 18.32 -1.42
CA CYS A 48 -15.13 18.39 -1.81
C CYS A 48 -14.27 18.78 -0.59
N LEU A 49 -13.44 17.87 -0.05
CA LEU A 49 -12.25 18.29 0.69
C LEU A 49 -11.29 18.87 -0.36
N ARG A 50 -11.21 20.20 -0.45
CA ARG A 50 -10.26 20.88 -1.33
C ARG A 50 -8.87 20.75 -0.72
N VAL A 51 -7.95 20.11 -1.41
CA VAL A 51 -6.52 20.47 -1.34
C VAL A 51 -6.43 21.83 -2.05
N ASP A 52 -6.78 22.91 -1.35
CA ASP A 52 -6.64 24.26 -1.87
C ASP A 52 -5.30 24.87 -1.46
N ALA A 53 -5.02 26.05 -2.02
CA ALA A 53 -3.79 26.80 -1.77
C ALA A 53 -3.52 27.00 -0.27
N MET A 54 -4.56 27.06 0.57
CA MET A 54 -4.43 27.28 2.00
C MET A 54 -3.83 26.05 2.71
N TRP A 55 -4.20 24.82 2.31
CA TRP A 55 -3.55 23.61 2.81
C TRP A 55 -2.10 23.52 2.37
N ILE A 56 -1.78 23.94 1.15
CA ILE A 56 -0.42 23.90 0.58
C ILE A 56 0.47 24.94 1.28
N GLU A 57 -0.04 26.14 1.53
CA GLU A 57 0.66 27.18 2.29
C GLU A 57 0.89 26.76 3.74
N ASP A 58 -0.14 26.21 4.40
CA ASP A 58 -0.01 25.68 5.76
C ASP A 58 1.00 24.52 5.78
N ALA A 59 0.90 23.53 4.90
CA ALA A 59 1.83 22.40 4.81
C ALA A 59 3.28 22.83 4.52
N ALA A 60 3.47 23.89 3.74
CA ALA A 60 4.80 24.47 3.49
C ALA A 60 5.36 25.19 4.71
N SER A 61 4.49 25.67 5.63
CA SER A 61 4.85 26.37 6.86
C SER A 61 5.00 25.46 8.09
N GLN A 62 4.52 24.22 8.03
CA GLN A 62 4.57 23.24 9.13
C GLN A 62 5.93 22.55 9.25
N ALA A 63 6.15 21.92 10.42
CA ALA A 63 7.24 20.98 10.67
C ALA A 63 7.28 19.85 9.61
N GLU A 64 8.46 19.31 9.34
CA GLU A 64 8.72 18.38 8.23
C GLU A 64 7.74 17.19 8.21
N ILE A 65 6.96 17.06 7.13
CA ILE A 65 5.94 15.99 6.99
C ILE A 65 6.64 14.63 6.92
N GLN A 66 6.21 13.70 7.76
CA GLN A 66 6.73 12.33 7.78
C GLN A 66 5.79 11.35 7.10
N GLU A 67 4.48 11.54 7.23
CA GLU A 67 3.49 10.64 6.62
C GLU A 67 2.38 11.43 5.96
N LEU A 68 2.16 11.16 4.67
CA LEU A 68 1.15 11.82 3.86
C LEU A 68 0.28 10.79 3.15
N ASP A 69 -1.00 10.78 3.48
CA ASP A 69 -2.01 9.95 2.85
C ASP A 69 -3.05 10.82 2.11
N LEU A 70 -2.96 10.78 0.78
CA LEU A 70 -3.87 11.47 -0.13
C LEU A 70 -4.75 10.49 -0.91
N SER A 71 -4.75 9.20 -0.56
CA SER A 71 -5.59 8.19 -1.19
C SER A 71 -7.11 8.47 -1.14
N PRO A 72 -7.67 9.12 -0.09
CA PRO A 72 -9.10 9.41 -0.05
C PRO A 72 -9.46 10.66 -0.86
N VAL A 73 -8.46 11.40 -1.36
CA VAL A 73 -8.66 12.65 -2.10
C VAL A 73 -8.48 12.41 -3.59
N LYS A 74 -9.47 12.84 -4.37
CA LYS A 74 -9.36 12.83 -5.83
C LYS A 74 -8.55 14.04 -6.30
N LEU A 75 -7.23 13.88 -6.39
CA LEU A 75 -6.34 14.93 -6.89
C LEU A 75 -6.49 15.07 -8.40
N ASN A 76 -6.68 16.31 -8.86
CA ASN A 76 -6.49 16.63 -10.27
C ASN A 76 -4.99 16.85 -10.56
N TYR A 77 -4.63 16.99 -11.84
CA TYR A 77 -3.24 17.16 -12.27
C TYR A 77 -2.54 18.35 -11.58
N TRP A 78 -3.22 19.49 -11.45
CA TRP A 78 -2.65 20.70 -10.86
C TRP A 78 -2.38 20.53 -9.37
N MET A 79 -3.36 20.01 -8.63
CA MET A 79 -3.21 19.68 -7.20
C MET A 79 -2.06 18.69 -6.98
N MET A 80 -1.99 17.63 -7.79
CA MET A 80 -0.89 16.66 -7.72
C MET A 80 0.47 17.33 -7.94
N LYS A 81 0.57 18.18 -8.97
CA LYS A 81 1.80 18.92 -9.27
C LYS A 81 2.22 19.81 -8.11
N GLU A 82 1.31 20.57 -7.52
CA GLU A 82 1.63 21.48 -6.41
C GLU A 82 2.05 20.70 -5.16
N VAL A 83 1.32 19.64 -4.80
CA VAL A 83 1.68 18.73 -3.69
C VAL A 83 3.08 18.18 -3.89
N LEU A 84 3.37 17.60 -5.05
CA LEU A 84 4.68 17.02 -5.33
C LEU A 84 5.78 18.08 -5.33
N THR A 85 5.49 19.28 -5.86
CA THR A 85 6.43 20.42 -5.82
C THR A 85 6.73 20.84 -4.37
N LEU A 86 5.73 20.88 -3.50
CA LEU A 86 5.93 21.15 -2.08
C LEU A 86 6.80 20.07 -1.43
N LEU A 87 6.53 18.79 -1.71
CA LEU A 87 7.31 17.69 -1.18
C LEU A 87 8.78 17.77 -1.63
N THR A 88 9.10 18.29 -2.82
CA THR A 88 10.51 18.54 -3.20
C THR A 88 11.23 19.58 -2.34
N ARG A 89 10.55 20.27 -1.42
CA ARG A 89 11.16 21.17 -0.44
C ARG A 89 11.28 20.56 0.96
N GLN A 90 10.82 19.32 1.13
CA GLN A 90 10.87 18.57 2.39
C GLN A 90 11.87 17.40 2.28
N THR A 91 12.21 16.80 3.43
CA THR A 91 13.20 15.71 3.46
C THR A 91 12.88 14.55 4.41
N GLN A 92 11.84 14.67 5.25
CA GLN A 92 11.56 13.68 6.31
C GLN A 92 10.44 12.69 6.01
N LEU A 93 9.87 12.72 4.81
CA LEU A 93 8.81 11.80 4.42
C LEU A 93 9.28 10.33 4.54
N ARG A 94 8.53 9.57 5.34
CA ARG A 94 8.64 8.13 5.57
C ARG A 94 7.54 7.36 4.86
N VAL A 95 6.36 7.96 4.68
CA VAL A 95 5.20 7.33 4.04
C VAL A 95 4.55 8.30 3.06
N LEU A 96 4.36 7.84 1.83
CA LEU A 96 3.62 8.57 0.80
C LEU A 96 2.57 7.67 0.16
N ASP A 97 1.30 8.04 0.31
CA ASP A 97 0.18 7.41 -0.40
C ASP A 97 -0.50 8.41 -1.35
N LEU A 98 -0.40 8.11 -2.65
CA LEU A 98 -1.04 8.86 -3.73
C LEU A 98 -2.08 8.00 -4.48
N SER A 99 -2.51 6.90 -3.86
CA SER A 99 -3.41 5.93 -4.49
C SER A 99 -4.69 6.59 -5.02
N GLY A 100 -5.18 6.13 -6.17
CA GLY A 100 -6.39 6.66 -6.81
C GLY A 100 -6.21 8.00 -7.53
N SER A 101 -5.00 8.58 -7.51
CA SER A 101 -4.68 9.82 -8.22
C SER A 101 -3.75 9.55 -9.40
N ALA A 102 -4.07 10.13 -10.56
CA ALA A 102 -3.29 9.91 -11.78
C ALA A 102 -1.91 10.57 -11.68
N VAL A 103 -0.84 9.79 -11.90
CA VAL A 103 0.54 10.28 -11.88
C VAL A 103 1.17 10.04 -13.25
N HIS A 104 1.29 11.09 -14.05
CA HIS A 104 1.86 11.01 -15.40
C HIS A 104 2.59 12.31 -15.78
N GLY A 105 3.39 12.26 -16.84
CA GLY A 105 4.11 13.42 -17.38
C GLY A 105 5.01 14.07 -16.32
N GLU A 106 4.84 15.37 -16.11
CA GLU A 106 5.63 16.14 -15.14
C GLU A 106 5.42 15.67 -13.69
N CYS A 107 4.21 15.25 -13.33
CA CYS A 107 3.93 14.73 -11.99
C CYS A 107 4.77 13.47 -11.69
N LEU A 108 5.00 12.61 -12.68
CA LEU A 108 5.88 11.46 -12.49
C LEU A 108 7.33 11.91 -12.24
N GLN A 109 7.82 12.89 -12.99
CA GLN A 109 9.19 13.40 -12.80
C GLN A 109 9.37 14.01 -11.40
N LEU A 110 8.38 14.75 -10.93
CA LEU A 110 8.36 15.29 -9.56
C LEU A 110 8.29 14.16 -8.53
N LEU A 111 7.46 13.13 -8.73
CA LEU A 111 7.41 11.98 -7.84
C LEU A 111 8.77 11.26 -7.76
N LEU A 112 9.45 11.04 -8.88
CA LEU A 112 10.79 10.44 -8.90
C LEU A 112 11.84 11.34 -8.23
N ALA A 113 11.68 12.66 -8.26
CA ALA A 113 12.50 13.59 -7.49
C ALA A 113 12.22 13.48 -5.99
N VAL A 114 10.94 13.46 -5.59
CA VAL A 114 10.49 13.25 -4.20
C VAL A 114 11.05 11.93 -3.65
N ILE A 115 10.94 10.82 -4.38
CA ILE A 115 11.50 9.53 -3.97
C ILE A 115 13.01 9.62 -3.75
N ARG A 116 13.76 10.28 -4.65
CA ARG A 116 15.22 10.42 -4.51
C ARG A 116 15.63 11.34 -3.37
N GLN A 117 14.83 12.32 -3.02
CA GLN A 117 15.18 13.32 -2.00
C GLN A 117 14.93 12.81 -0.58
N HIS A 118 13.85 12.05 -0.38
CA HIS A 118 13.42 11.60 0.93
C HIS A 118 14.12 10.30 1.34
N GLN A 119 15.38 10.38 1.76
CA GLN A 119 16.21 9.22 2.10
C GLN A 119 15.61 8.33 3.21
N ARG A 120 14.65 8.83 3.98
CA ARG A 120 13.90 8.10 5.03
C ARG A 120 12.58 7.51 4.55
N LEU A 121 12.24 7.62 3.26
CA LEU A 121 11.01 7.07 2.69
C LEU A 121 11.04 5.54 2.80
N GLU A 122 10.09 4.98 3.53
CA GLU A 122 9.95 3.55 3.82
C GLU A 122 8.81 2.92 3.01
N ARG A 123 7.70 3.65 2.86
CA ARG A 123 6.48 3.15 2.20
C ARG A 123 6.04 4.08 1.08
N LEU A 124 5.88 3.52 -0.12
CA LEU A 124 5.39 4.21 -1.31
C LEU A 124 4.16 3.49 -1.88
N LEU A 125 3.01 4.13 -1.80
CA LEU A 125 1.73 3.55 -2.22
C LEU A 125 1.17 4.33 -3.41
N LEU A 126 1.11 3.66 -4.57
CA LEU A 126 0.70 4.25 -5.85
C LEU A 126 -0.39 3.39 -6.50
N SER A 127 -1.33 2.91 -5.70
CA SER A 127 -2.38 2.01 -6.18
C SER A 127 -3.34 2.76 -7.11
N ASN A 128 -3.69 2.22 -8.27
CA ASN A 128 -4.63 2.84 -9.21
C ASN A 128 -4.24 4.28 -9.61
N CYS A 129 -2.95 4.50 -9.90
CA CYS A 129 -2.39 5.79 -10.29
C CYS A 129 -2.32 5.99 -11.82
N LYS A 130 -2.90 5.08 -12.60
CA LYS A 130 -2.85 5.05 -14.08
C LYS A 130 -1.41 5.04 -14.63
N LEU A 131 -0.52 4.36 -13.93
CA LEU A 131 0.85 4.13 -14.42
C LEU A 131 0.82 3.01 -15.46
N TRP A 132 1.51 3.20 -16.58
CA TRP A 132 1.76 2.15 -17.57
C TRP A 132 3.17 1.60 -17.42
N VAL A 133 3.55 0.70 -18.32
CA VAL A 133 4.77 -0.11 -18.23
C VAL A 133 6.01 0.74 -17.98
N ALA A 134 6.18 1.83 -18.74
CA ALA A 134 7.37 2.69 -18.63
C ALA A 134 7.41 3.44 -17.29
N GLU A 135 6.27 3.97 -16.84
CA GLU A 135 6.18 4.69 -15.57
C GLU A 135 6.38 3.75 -14.38
N CYS A 136 5.79 2.55 -14.41
CA CYS A 136 6.00 1.53 -13.39
C CYS A 136 7.47 1.11 -13.30
N MET A 137 8.16 0.90 -14.43
CA MET A 137 9.60 0.60 -14.43
C MET A 137 10.43 1.75 -13.85
N GLY A 138 10.07 3.00 -14.15
CA GLY A 138 10.71 4.18 -13.57
C GLY A 138 10.58 4.22 -12.05
N VAL A 139 9.37 3.98 -11.53
CA VAL A 139 9.13 3.91 -10.08
C VAL A 139 9.88 2.74 -9.43
N LEU A 140 9.84 1.55 -10.04
CA LEU A 140 10.55 0.38 -9.53
C LEU A 140 12.07 0.62 -9.46
N ASN A 141 12.65 1.25 -10.47
CA ASN A 141 14.07 1.62 -10.45
C ASN A 141 14.40 2.62 -9.34
N ALA A 142 13.58 3.66 -9.18
CA ALA A 142 13.77 4.63 -8.11
C ALA A 142 13.70 3.97 -6.74
N ALA A 143 12.71 3.10 -6.53
CA ALA A 143 12.53 2.40 -5.26
C ALA A 143 13.57 1.30 -5.02
N HIS A 144 14.08 0.66 -6.08
CA HIS A 144 15.17 -0.31 -6.00
C HIS A 144 16.48 0.37 -5.58
N ASN A 145 16.77 1.56 -6.10
CA ASN A 145 17.98 2.31 -5.72
C ASN A 145 17.82 3.09 -4.40
N HIS A 146 16.61 3.17 -3.85
CA HIS A 146 16.36 3.87 -2.60
C HIS A 146 16.85 3.08 -1.38
N PRO A 147 17.55 3.70 -0.42
CA PRO A 147 18.14 2.98 0.72
C PRO A 147 17.09 2.46 1.71
N SER A 148 15.97 3.17 1.88
CA SER A 148 15.02 2.89 2.96
C SER A 148 13.68 2.32 2.52
N ILE A 149 13.36 2.31 1.21
CA ILE A 149 12.05 1.82 0.76
C ILE A 149 12.00 0.31 0.92
N THR A 150 11.08 -0.15 1.76
CA THR A 150 10.80 -1.57 2.03
C THR A 150 9.39 -1.97 1.60
N SER A 151 8.47 -1.02 1.44
CA SER A 151 7.07 -1.31 1.05
C SER A 151 6.68 -0.53 -0.20
N ILE A 152 6.20 -1.25 -1.22
CA ILE A 152 5.73 -0.65 -2.48
C ILE A 152 4.38 -1.24 -2.88
N SER A 153 3.42 -0.37 -3.22
CA SER A 153 2.20 -0.77 -3.92
C SER A 153 2.15 -0.14 -5.31
N LEU A 154 2.08 -0.99 -6.33
CA LEU A 154 1.76 -0.62 -7.71
C LEU A 154 0.43 -1.23 -8.16
N SER A 155 -0.41 -1.69 -7.22
CA SER A 155 -1.65 -2.37 -7.54
C SER A 155 -2.55 -1.54 -8.46
N TYR A 156 -3.33 -2.19 -9.31
CA TYR A 156 -4.23 -1.55 -10.27
C TYR A 156 -3.54 -0.56 -11.24
N ASN A 157 -2.25 -0.76 -11.52
CA ASN A 157 -1.54 -0.13 -12.65
C ASN A 157 -1.24 -1.18 -13.74
N ASP A 158 -0.49 -0.83 -14.77
CA ASP A 158 -0.14 -1.77 -15.84
C ASP A 158 1.38 -1.94 -15.96
N LEU A 159 1.91 -3.01 -15.37
CA LEU A 159 3.31 -3.44 -15.56
C LEU A 159 3.46 -4.27 -16.84
N GLY A 160 2.42 -5.03 -17.21
CA GLY A 160 2.48 -6.00 -18.30
C GLY A 160 3.61 -7.03 -18.17
N ALA A 161 3.91 -7.72 -19.27
CA ALA A 161 5.01 -8.68 -19.32
C ALA A 161 6.39 -8.00 -19.18
N ALA A 162 6.59 -6.84 -19.83
CA ALA A 162 7.87 -6.16 -19.84
C ALA A 162 8.24 -5.57 -18.48
N GLY A 163 7.30 -4.90 -17.79
CA GLY A 163 7.50 -4.43 -16.42
C GLY A 163 7.64 -5.58 -15.42
N GLY A 164 6.96 -6.71 -15.67
CA GLY A 164 7.14 -7.94 -14.90
C GLY A 164 8.55 -8.55 -15.03
N SER A 165 9.09 -8.64 -16.25
CA SER A 165 10.48 -9.09 -16.47
C SER A 165 11.48 -8.17 -15.77
N HIS A 166 11.25 -6.87 -15.84
CA HIS A 166 12.07 -5.87 -15.16
C HIS A 166 12.04 -6.04 -13.64
N LEU A 167 10.85 -6.25 -13.06
CA LEU A 167 10.69 -6.54 -11.64
C LEU A 167 11.50 -7.78 -11.21
N LEU A 168 11.49 -8.87 -11.99
CA LEU A 168 12.27 -10.08 -11.67
C LEU A 168 13.78 -9.79 -11.60
N GLN A 169 14.29 -8.98 -12.52
CA GLN A 169 15.70 -8.56 -12.51
C GLN A 169 16.03 -7.74 -11.25
N LEU A 170 15.14 -6.83 -10.85
CA LEU A 170 15.33 -6.03 -9.64
C LEU A 170 15.27 -6.87 -8.35
N LEU A 171 14.38 -7.86 -8.30
CA LEU A 171 14.28 -8.79 -7.16
C LEU A 171 15.51 -9.68 -7.02
N ALA A 172 16.17 -10.03 -8.13
CA ALA A 172 17.42 -10.78 -8.06
C ALA A 172 18.56 -9.97 -7.39
N ALA A 173 18.56 -8.64 -7.57
CA ALA A 173 19.62 -7.76 -7.09
C ALA A 173 19.34 -7.13 -5.70
N LYS A 174 18.07 -6.96 -5.30
CA LYS A 174 17.68 -6.33 -4.03
C LYS A 174 16.89 -7.29 -3.17
N GLN A 175 17.36 -7.48 -1.94
CA GLN A 175 16.82 -8.43 -0.96
C GLN A 175 16.14 -7.75 0.23
N THR A 176 15.79 -6.45 0.14
CA THR A 176 15.30 -5.66 1.29
C THR A 176 13.81 -5.28 1.24
N TRP A 177 13.09 -5.62 0.17
CA TRP A 177 11.65 -5.34 0.10
C TRP A 177 10.87 -6.28 1.02
N GLN A 178 10.08 -5.69 1.91
CA GLN A 178 9.26 -6.40 2.90
C GLN A 178 7.82 -6.54 2.43
N GLU A 179 7.28 -5.54 1.74
CA GLU A 179 5.91 -5.56 1.23
C GLU A 179 5.84 -5.16 -0.23
N LEU A 180 5.20 -6.00 -1.04
CA LEU A 180 5.05 -5.78 -2.47
C LEU A 180 3.61 -6.08 -2.89
N ASP A 181 2.87 -5.05 -3.27
CA ASP A 181 1.51 -5.18 -3.79
C ASP A 181 1.49 -4.91 -5.30
N LEU A 182 1.23 -5.99 -6.04
CA LEU A 182 1.13 -6.03 -7.50
C LEU A 182 -0.24 -6.55 -7.93
N THR A 183 -1.26 -6.40 -7.09
CA THR A 183 -2.64 -6.81 -7.40
C THR A 183 -3.10 -6.15 -8.71
N LYS A 184 -3.60 -6.94 -9.68
CA LYS A 184 -4.09 -6.48 -10.99
C LYS A 184 -3.12 -5.54 -11.70
N THR A 185 -1.91 -6.02 -11.96
CA THR A 185 -0.84 -5.27 -12.65
C THR A 185 -0.57 -5.73 -14.07
N GLY A 186 -1.41 -6.63 -14.62
CA GLY A 186 -1.21 -7.17 -15.97
C GLY A 186 -0.04 -8.16 -16.05
N LEU A 187 0.44 -8.68 -14.91
CA LEU A 187 1.49 -9.70 -14.90
C LEU A 187 0.98 -10.99 -15.53
N THR A 188 1.75 -11.50 -16.49
CA THR A 188 1.40 -12.69 -17.26
C THR A 188 1.75 -13.97 -16.50
N ALA A 189 1.15 -15.09 -16.93
CA ALA A 189 1.44 -16.41 -16.36
C ALA A 189 2.93 -16.78 -16.47
N GLN A 190 3.61 -16.31 -17.52
CA GLN A 190 5.05 -16.52 -17.72
C GLN A 190 5.90 -15.80 -16.67
N ILE A 191 5.58 -14.56 -16.32
CA ILE A 191 6.32 -13.84 -15.27
C ILE A 191 6.06 -14.50 -13.91
N LEU A 192 4.79 -14.84 -13.65
CA LEU A 192 4.37 -15.42 -12.38
C LEU A 192 4.78 -16.89 -12.20
N SER A 193 5.27 -17.57 -13.24
CA SER A 193 5.91 -18.87 -13.10
C SER A 193 7.36 -18.76 -12.59
N GLN A 194 8.02 -17.64 -12.88
CA GLN A 194 9.42 -17.39 -12.51
C GLN A 194 9.56 -16.65 -11.17
N LEU A 195 8.54 -15.86 -10.80
CA LEU A 195 8.56 -15.08 -9.56
C LEU A 195 8.88 -15.91 -8.30
N PRO A 196 8.28 -17.10 -8.08
CA PRO A 196 8.61 -17.96 -6.94
C PRO A 196 10.11 -18.26 -6.77
N VAL A 197 10.82 -18.54 -7.86
CA VAL A 197 12.26 -18.85 -7.82
C VAL A 197 13.08 -17.63 -7.43
N HIS A 198 12.67 -16.43 -7.84
CA HIS A 198 13.39 -15.19 -7.53
C HIS A 198 13.20 -14.72 -6.09
N ILE A 199 12.09 -15.09 -5.46
CA ILE A 199 11.77 -14.66 -4.09
C ILE A 199 12.02 -15.73 -3.05
N GLN A 200 12.32 -16.98 -3.42
CA GLN A 200 12.53 -18.08 -2.46
C GLN A 200 13.58 -17.77 -1.39
N ASP A 201 14.62 -17.02 -1.78
CA ASP A 201 15.75 -16.63 -0.93
C ASP A 201 15.58 -15.21 -0.35
N HIS A 202 14.44 -14.54 -0.63
CA HIS A 202 14.16 -13.18 -0.20
C HIS A 202 13.59 -13.12 1.21
N HIS A 203 14.44 -13.41 2.20
CA HIS A 203 14.04 -13.60 3.60
C HIS A 203 13.35 -12.40 4.26
N ASP A 204 13.58 -11.17 3.78
CA ASP A 204 12.90 -9.97 4.30
C ASP A 204 11.48 -9.80 3.76
N LEU A 205 11.10 -10.49 2.68
CA LEU A 205 9.78 -10.36 2.07
C LEU A 205 8.73 -11.02 2.96
N ARG A 206 7.82 -10.21 3.47
CA ARG A 206 6.74 -10.60 4.39
C ARG A 206 5.38 -10.55 3.73
N CYS A 207 5.12 -9.58 2.85
CA CYS A 207 3.82 -9.42 2.22
C CYS A 207 3.97 -9.38 0.70
N LEU A 208 3.33 -10.33 0.00
CA LEU A 208 3.26 -10.35 -1.45
C LEU A 208 1.81 -10.45 -1.90
N LYS A 209 1.32 -9.44 -2.63
CA LYS A 209 -0.05 -9.43 -3.14
C LYS A 209 -0.07 -9.45 -4.66
N LEU A 210 -0.72 -10.46 -5.24
CA LEU A 210 -0.72 -10.68 -6.69
C LEU A 210 -2.14 -10.81 -7.27
N GLY A 211 -3.18 -10.62 -6.46
CA GLY A 211 -4.55 -10.94 -6.85
C GLY A 211 -4.99 -10.29 -8.16
N GLY A 212 -5.76 -11.02 -8.98
CA GLY A 212 -6.29 -10.52 -10.24
C GLY A 212 -5.27 -10.41 -11.39
N ASN A 213 -4.10 -11.04 -11.28
CA ASN A 213 -3.20 -11.28 -12.41
C ASN A 213 -3.49 -12.65 -13.08
N GLU A 214 -2.74 -12.99 -14.13
CA GLU A 214 -2.78 -14.34 -14.69
C GLU A 214 -2.18 -15.35 -13.71
N ARG A 215 -2.59 -16.63 -13.79
CA ARG A 215 -2.01 -17.66 -12.92
C ARG A 215 -0.91 -18.40 -13.65
N GLY A 216 0.30 -18.39 -13.09
CA GLY A 216 1.35 -19.36 -13.44
C GLY A 216 1.00 -20.79 -12.98
N PRO A 217 1.88 -21.78 -13.22
CA PRO A 217 1.70 -23.14 -12.73
C PRO A 217 1.68 -23.15 -11.18
N LEU A 218 0.71 -23.85 -10.59
CA LEU A 218 0.53 -23.88 -9.14
C LEU A 218 1.73 -24.50 -8.41
N ASP A 219 2.44 -25.41 -9.07
CA ASP A 219 3.51 -26.18 -8.43
C ASP A 219 4.71 -25.29 -8.03
N ALA A 220 5.00 -24.25 -8.81
CA ALA A 220 6.01 -23.25 -8.47
C ALA A 220 5.63 -22.49 -7.18
N TRP A 221 4.35 -22.12 -7.04
CA TRP A 221 3.84 -21.43 -5.86
C TRP A 221 3.80 -22.34 -4.63
N THR A 222 3.50 -23.63 -4.79
CA THR A 222 3.56 -24.58 -3.68
C THR A 222 4.98 -24.83 -3.20
N GLY A 223 5.96 -24.91 -4.12
CA GLY A 223 7.37 -25.04 -3.75
C GLY A 223 7.85 -23.84 -2.93
N LEU A 224 7.49 -22.63 -3.33
CA LEU A 224 7.77 -21.41 -2.55
C LEU A 224 7.15 -21.45 -1.16
N LEU A 225 5.89 -21.87 -1.04
CA LEU A 225 5.21 -21.96 0.26
C LEU A 225 5.88 -22.98 1.20
N GLN A 226 6.52 -24.02 0.66
CA GLN A 226 7.31 -24.98 1.44
C GLN A 226 8.66 -24.41 1.85
N ALA A 227 9.39 -23.79 0.92
CA ALA A 227 10.78 -23.40 1.09
C ALA A 227 10.96 -22.05 1.81
N HIS A 228 10.12 -21.06 1.51
CA HIS A 228 10.28 -19.71 2.05
C HIS A 228 9.90 -19.69 3.53
N THR A 229 10.63 -18.97 4.38
CA THR A 229 10.37 -18.92 5.84
C THR A 229 9.88 -17.54 6.31
N GLY A 230 10.26 -16.48 5.58
CA GLY A 230 9.92 -15.07 5.89
C GLY A 230 8.49 -14.60 5.56
N LEU A 231 7.88 -15.10 4.48
CA LEU A 231 6.60 -14.60 3.96
C LEU A 231 5.44 -14.81 4.96
N GLU A 232 4.78 -13.72 5.37
CA GLU A 232 3.66 -13.64 6.32
C GLU A 232 2.30 -13.61 5.61
N PHE A 233 2.22 -12.91 4.48
CA PHE A 233 1.01 -12.75 3.68
C PHE A 233 1.30 -13.04 2.20
N LEU A 234 0.49 -13.89 1.59
CA LEU A 234 0.49 -14.12 0.14
C LEU A 234 -0.94 -14.08 -0.40
N SER A 235 -1.23 -13.14 -1.31
CA SER A 235 -2.41 -13.22 -2.16
C SER A 235 -2.00 -13.80 -3.51
N LEU A 236 -2.47 -15.01 -3.82
CA LEU A 236 -2.20 -15.65 -5.11
C LEU A 236 -2.82 -14.89 -6.29
N PRO A 237 -2.28 -15.04 -7.52
CA PRO A 237 -2.76 -14.33 -8.69
C PRO A 237 -4.23 -14.56 -9.02
N ARG A 238 -4.68 -15.80 -8.84
CA ARG A 238 -6.06 -16.20 -9.01
C ARG A 238 -6.52 -17.07 -7.85
N PRO A 239 -7.83 -17.12 -7.62
CA PRO A 239 -8.39 -18.02 -6.63
C PRO A 239 -8.09 -19.47 -6.97
N LEU A 240 -7.81 -20.28 -5.95
CA LEU A 240 -7.69 -21.72 -6.11
C LEU A 240 -9.09 -22.34 -6.16
N SER A 241 -9.25 -23.38 -6.98
CA SER A 241 -10.38 -24.30 -6.81
C SER A 241 -10.26 -25.07 -5.49
N LEU A 242 -11.35 -25.65 -4.99
CA LEU A 242 -11.34 -26.43 -3.74
C LEU A 242 -10.25 -27.51 -3.73
N LYS A 243 -10.14 -28.29 -4.81
CA LYS A 243 -9.13 -29.35 -4.95
C LYS A 243 -7.69 -28.82 -4.90
N GLU A 244 -7.46 -27.66 -5.51
CA GLU A 244 -6.14 -27.02 -5.49
C GLU A 244 -5.82 -26.45 -4.12
N ALA A 245 -6.80 -25.84 -3.46
CA ALA A 245 -6.72 -25.37 -2.09
C ALA A 245 -6.38 -26.51 -1.11
N GLU A 246 -7.09 -27.64 -1.20
CA GLU A 246 -6.79 -28.85 -0.42
C GLU A 246 -5.37 -29.34 -0.66
N ARG A 247 -4.94 -29.41 -1.93
CA ARG A 247 -3.58 -29.78 -2.30
C ARG A 247 -2.56 -28.86 -1.64
N VAL A 248 -2.73 -27.54 -1.77
CA VAL A 248 -1.82 -26.56 -1.15
C VAL A 248 -1.82 -26.67 0.38
N ALA A 249 -2.98 -26.92 1.01
CA ALA A 249 -3.09 -27.13 2.44
C ALA A 249 -2.32 -28.36 2.94
N LEU A 250 -2.45 -29.49 2.25
CA LEU A 250 -1.67 -30.70 2.49
C LEU A 250 -0.16 -30.44 2.34
N THR A 251 0.23 -29.71 1.29
CA THR A 251 1.63 -29.36 1.03
C THR A 251 2.21 -28.43 2.09
N ALA A 252 1.42 -27.47 2.60
CA ALA A 252 1.82 -26.50 3.62
C ALA A 252 1.83 -27.09 5.05
N ALA A 253 1.01 -28.10 5.34
CA ALA A 253 1.02 -28.79 6.62
C ALA A 253 2.36 -29.51 6.90
N ASN A 254 3.10 -29.87 5.84
CA ASN A 254 4.43 -30.48 5.92
C ASN A 254 5.59 -29.46 6.03
N ARG A 255 5.29 -28.18 6.25
CA ARG A 255 6.30 -27.12 6.36
C ARG A 255 6.98 -27.17 7.73
N SER A 256 8.30 -26.99 7.74
CA SER A 256 9.03 -26.75 8.98
C SER A 256 8.48 -25.48 9.67
N PRO A 257 8.22 -25.51 10.99
CA PRO A 257 7.67 -24.35 11.69
C PRO A 257 8.60 -23.14 11.51
N SER A 258 8.00 -21.96 11.31
CA SER A 258 8.77 -20.72 11.35
C SER A 258 9.46 -20.62 12.71
N PRO A 259 10.72 -20.18 12.79
CA PRO A 259 11.39 -19.94 14.08
C PRO A 259 10.67 -18.89 14.96
N ARG A 260 9.67 -18.18 14.41
CA ARG A 260 8.82 -17.20 15.13
C ARG A 260 7.46 -17.75 15.58
N GLY A 261 7.13 -19.03 15.31
CA GLY A 261 5.94 -19.70 15.86
C GLY A 261 4.57 -19.22 15.35
N GLU A 262 4.51 -18.34 14.34
CA GLU A 262 3.25 -17.77 13.87
C GLU A 262 2.65 -18.53 12.68
N VAL A 263 1.37 -18.85 12.83
CA VAL A 263 0.49 -19.41 11.80
C VAL A 263 0.22 -18.32 10.75
N LYS A 264 0.72 -18.50 9.52
CA LYS A 264 0.68 -17.49 8.46
C LYS A 264 -0.50 -17.71 7.51
N MET A 265 -1.43 -16.76 7.53
CA MET A 265 -2.66 -16.79 6.74
C MET A 265 -2.37 -16.42 5.28
N VAL A 266 -2.25 -17.41 4.39
CA VAL A 266 -2.25 -17.18 2.94
C VAL A 266 -3.68 -16.97 2.46
N VAL A 267 -4.16 -15.73 2.49
CA VAL A 267 -5.50 -15.40 2.00
C VAL A 267 -5.54 -15.55 0.48
N VAL A 268 -6.01 -16.71 0.02
CA VAL A 268 -6.31 -16.96 -1.39
C VAL A 268 -7.72 -16.44 -1.70
N MET A 269 -7.83 -15.32 -2.43
CA MET A 269 -9.12 -14.71 -2.77
C MET A 269 -9.74 -15.26 -4.06
N GLY A 270 -11.04 -15.59 -3.99
CA GLY A 270 -12.05 -15.64 -5.08
C GLY A 270 -12.66 -17.01 -5.43
N LEU A 271 -13.11 -17.74 -4.41
CA LEU A 271 -13.89 -18.95 -4.61
C LEU A 271 -15.26 -18.65 -5.25
N HIS A 272 -15.77 -19.63 -6.00
CA HIS A 272 -17.09 -19.62 -6.64
C HIS A 272 -18.19 -19.10 -5.68
N PRO A 273 -19.18 -18.31 -6.14
CA PRO A 273 -20.19 -17.65 -5.29
C PRO A 273 -21.09 -18.58 -4.43
N ARG A 274 -20.88 -19.90 -4.50
CA ARG A 274 -21.55 -20.92 -3.68
C ARG A 274 -20.82 -21.23 -2.36
N LEU A 275 -19.63 -20.69 -2.11
CA LEU A 275 -18.78 -21.04 -0.96
C LEU A 275 -18.88 -20.10 0.26
N GLY A 276 -19.83 -19.17 0.28
CA GLY A 276 -20.07 -18.30 1.43
C GLY A 276 -19.03 -17.19 1.61
N ARG A 277 -19.37 -16.14 2.37
CA ARG A 277 -18.59 -14.89 2.47
C ARG A 277 -17.24 -15.01 3.20
N ASP A 278 -16.97 -16.14 3.85
CA ASP A 278 -15.76 -16.38 4.67
C ASP A 278 -14.75 -17.34 4.03
N SER A 279 -14.78 -17.47 2.71
CA SER A 279 -13.97 -18.45 1.98
C SER A 279 -12.51 -17.98 1.79
N GLN A 280 -11.80 -17.74 2.89
CA GLN A 280 -10.34 -17.59 2.90
C GLN A 280 -9.71 -18.95 3.20
N LEU A 281 -8.81 -19.41 2.34
CA LEU A 281 -7.95 -20.54 2.71
C LEU A 281 -7.01 -20.04 3.82
N ARG A 282 -7.05 -20.65 5.00
CA ARG A 282 -6.05 -20.40 6.04
C ARG A 282 -5.12 -21.60 6.06
N LEU A 283 -3.93 -21.45 5.48
CA LEU A 283 -2.88 -22.47 5.58
C LEU A 283 -2.32 -22.45 7.01
N VAL A 284 -2.88 -23.27 7.88
CA VAL A 284 -2.38 -23.41 9.26
C VAL A 284 -1.18 -24.35 9.25
N THR A 285 0.01 -23.83 9.53
CA THR A 285 1.16 -24.66 9.89
C THR A 285 0.90 -25.20 11.30
N SER A 286 0.63 -26.49 11.43
CA SER A 286 0.41 -27.12 12.73
C SER A 286 1.65 -26.98 13.61
N THR A 287 1.54 -26.30 14.75
CA THR A 287 2.29 -26.71 15.93
C THR A 287 1.48 -27.83 16.58
N SER A 288 2.02 -29.04 16.53
CA SER A 288 1.60 -30.09 17.45
C SER A 288 1.94 -29.64 18.88
N SER A 289 0.95 -29.11 19.59
CA SER A 289 0.86 -29.25 21.05
C SER A 289 -0.59 -29.11 21.52
N LEU A 290 -1.45 -29.99 21.00
CA LEU A 290 -2.59 -30.51 21.75
C LEU A 290 -2.26 -31.98 22.03
N ALA A 291 -1.41 -32.22 23.02
CA ALA A 291 -1.34 -33.45 23.80
C ALA A 291 -0.21 -33.37 24.85
N ALA A 292 -0.58 -33.69 26.09
CA ALA A 292 0.20 -33.76 27.33
C ALA A 292 0.37 -32.44 28.11
#